data_AF-X1PBR2-F1
#
_entry.id   AF-X1PBR2-F1
#
_cell.length_a   1.000
_cell.length_b   1.000
_cell.length_c   1.000
_cell.angle_alpha   90.00
_cell.angle_beta   90.00
_cell.angle_gamma   90.00
#
_symmetry.space_group_name_H-M   'P 1'
#
loop_
_entity.id
_entity.type
_entity.pdbx_description
1 polymer ?
#
loop_
_entity_poly.entity_id
_entity_poly.type
_entity_poly.pdbx_seq_one_letter_code
_entity_poly.pdbx_strand_id
1 'polypeptide(L)'
;EADNDRRCPPKYNWGKNNYASGEMQQLLGSIESLLLEPTISSRFSVIEKAVQAVEQQAKVIKQYSQASELLINYPNIEYMLQEWLRTNMVVGSSELPVKPKYALEYLKMYAAKNYDEVTFDPKPGTLKRSSAQKTSQDETSQ
;
A
#
# COMPACT_ATOMS: atom_id res chain seq x y z
N GLU A 1 -5.98 -0.25 10.04
CA GLU A 1 -6.45 -0.99 8.85
C GLU A 1 -7.58 -0.27 8.13
N ALA A 2 -8.75 -0.11 8.74
CA ALA A 2 -9.93 0.50 8.11
C ALA A 2 -9.66 1.87 7.46
N ASP A 3 -8.85 2.71 8.11
CA ASP A 3 -8.42 4.00 7.55
C ASP A 3 -7.58 3.87 6.28
N ASN A 4 -6.68 2.88 6.22
CA ASN A 4 -5.88 2.61 5.03
C ASN A 4 -6.77 2.06 3.93
N ASP A 5 -7.67 1.12 4.25
CA ASP A 5 -8.65 0.59 3.30
C ASP A 5 -9.51 1.69 2.68
N ARG A 6 -9.95 2.66 3.49
CA ARG A 6 -10.74 3.81 3.03
C ARG A 6 -9.96 4.77 2.14
N ARG A 7 -8.67 4.99 2.43
CA ARG A 7 -7.80 5.91 1.66
C ARG A 7 -7.18 5.25 0.44
N CYS A 8 -7.18 3.92 0.36
CA CYS A 8 -6.54 3.17 -0.70
C CYS A 8 -7.21 3.45 -2.05
N PRO A 9 -6.43 3.81 -3.09
CA PRO A 9 -6.96 3.90 -4.43
C PRO A 9 -7.57 2.57 -4.89
N PRO A 10 -8.62 2.61 -5.73
CA PRO A 10 -9.18 1.40 -6.33
C PRO A 10 -8.10 0.57 -7.01
N LYS A 11 -8.19 -0.77 -6.88
CA LYS A 11 -7.29 -1.75 -7.50
C LYS A 11 -5.83 -1.70 -7.03
N TYR A 12 -5.46 -0.79 -6.14
CA TYR A 12 -4.15 -0.78 -5.50
C TYR A 12 -4.14 -1.70 -4.28
N ASN A 13 -3.07 -2.48 -4.10
CA ASN A 13 -2.87 -3.29 -2.90
C ASN A 13 -1.81 -2.62 -2.01
N TRP A 14 -2.25 -2.04 -0.90
CA TRP A 14 -1.37 -1.38 0.06
C TRP A 14 -0.60 -2.36 0.97
N GLY A 15 -0.80 -3.67 0.81
CA GLY A 15 -0.10 -4.72 1.55
C GLY A 15 -0.84 -5.20 2.79
N LYS A 16 -2.18 -5.09 2.84
CA LYS A 16 -2.97 -5.60 3.97
C LYS A 16 -2.70 -7.09 4.19
N ASN A 17 -2.34 -7.48 5.42
CA ASN A 17 -2.27 -8.89 5.80
C ASN A 17 -3.66 -9.34 6.29
N ASN A 18 -4.42 -9.98 5.41
CA ASN A 18 -5.76 -10.50 5.73
C ASN A 18 -5.74 -11.67 6.74
N TYR A 19 -4.57 -12.26 7.01
CA TYR A 19 -4.40 -13.39 7.92
C TYR A 19 -3.85 -12.99 9.29
N ALA A 20 -3.42 -11.73 9.48
CA ALA A 20 -2.74 -11.27 10.69
C ALA A 20 -3.51 -11.58 11.98
N SER A 21 -4.85 -11.42 11.96
CA SER A 21 -5.69 -11.73 13.12
C SER A 21 -5.74 -13.22 13.42
N GLY A 22 -5.84 -14.07 12.39
CA GLY A 22 -5.85 -15.53 12.55
C GLY A 22 -4.50 -16.08 13.00
N GLU A 23 -3.40 -15.56 12.44
CA GLU A 23 -2.03 -15.89 12.87
C GLU A 23 -1.83 -15.56 14.36
N MET A 24 -2.32 -14.39 14.81
CA MET A 24 -2.25 -14.00 16.21
C MET A 24 -3.11 -14.89 17.11
N GLN A 25 -4.32 -15.24 16.69
CA GLN A 25 -5.20 -16.14 17.45
C GLN A 25 -4.57 -17.53 17.60
N GLN A 26 -3.96 -18.07 16.55
CA GLN A 26 -3.25 -19.36 16.61
C GLN A 26 -2.07 -19.31 17.58
N LEU A 27 -1.30 -18.22 17.55
CA LEU A 27 -0.16 -18.04 18.45
C LEU A 27 -0.59 -17.92 19.91
N LEU A 28 -1.65 -17.15 20.18
CA LEU A 28 -2.24 -17.05 21.52
C LEU A 28 -2.76 -18.40 22.01
N GLY A 29 -3.48 -19.16 21.17
CA GLY A 29 -3.93 -20.51 21.53
C GLY A 29 -2.78 -21.46 21.86
N SER A 30 -1.64 -21.33 21.15
CA SER A 30 -0.43 -22.12 21.47
C SER A 30 0.19 -21.74 22.82
N ILE A 31 0.16 -20.46 23.19
CA ILE A 31 0.62 -19.98 24.49
C ILE A 31 -0.29 -20.51 25.60
N GLU A 32 -1.62 -20.40 25.42
CA GLU A 32 -2.60 -20.90 26.37
C GLU A 32 -2.45 -22.41 26.63
N SER A 33 -2.21 -23.19 25.57
CA SER A 33 -1.93 -24.63 25.70
C SER A 33 -0.66 -24.91 26.51
N LEU A 34 0.40 -24.12 26.32
CA LEU A 34 1.67 -24.30 27.04
C LEU A 34 1.61 -23.80 28.49
N LEU A 35 0.70 -22.88 28.83
CA LEU A 35 0.50 -22.42 30.20
C LEU A 35 -0.02 -23.52 31.12
N LEU A 36 -0.81 -24.46 30.58
CA LEU A 36 -1.35 -25.61 31.31
C LEU A 36 -0.28 -26.63 31.72
N GLU A 37 0.85 -26.67 31.00
CA GLU A 37 1.99 -27.53 31.32
C GLU A 37 2.81 -26.96 32.49
N PRO A 38 3.04 -27.70 33.60
CA PRO A 38 3.67 -27.16 34.80
C PRO A 38 5.21 -27.10 34.75
N THR A 39 5.84 -27.50 33.63
CA THR A 39 7.30 -27.65 33.56
C THR A 39 8.04 -26.32 33.40
N ILE A 40 9.28 -26.23 33.87
CA ILE A 40 10.12 -25.04 33.62
C ILE A 40 10.36 -24.86 32.12
N SER A 41 10.52 -25.95 31.37
CA SER A 41 10.67 -25.91 29.91
C SER A 41 9.46 -25.28 29.23
N SER A 42 8.22 -25.62 29.65
CA SER A 42 7.02 -24.99 29.07
C SER A 42 6.97 -23.49 29.36
N ARG A 43 7.43 -23.05 30.53
CA ARG A 43 7.52 -21.62 30.87
C ARG A 43 8.50 -20.87 29.96
N PHE A 44 9.67 -21.44 29.66
CA PHE A 44 10.59 -20.86 28.68
C PHE A 44 10.00 -20.82 27.28
N SER A 45 9.34 -21.89 26.83
CA SER A 45 8.65 -21.91 25.53
C SER A 45 7.53 -20.87 25.43
N VAL A 46 6.78 -20.63 26.53
CA VAL A 46 5.79 -19.55 26.59
C VAL A 46 6.44 -18.18 26.37
N ILE A 47 7.57 -17.90 27.04
CA ILE A 47 8.30 -16.64 26.88
C ILE A 47 8.76 -16.46 25.43
N GLU A 48 9.36 -17.48 24.83
CA GLU A 48 9.78 -17.45 23.42
C GLU A 48 8.62 -17.17 22.47
N LYS A 49 7.48 -17.85 22.68
CA LYS A 49 6.26 -17.64 21.87
C LYS A 49 5.66 -16.25 22.07
N ALA A 50 5.68 -15.72 23.29
CA ALA A 50 5.21 -14.37 23.57
C ALA A 50 6.10 -13.31 22.90
N VAL A 51 7.42 -13.47 22.94
CA VAL A 51 8.36 -12.60 22.21
C VAL A 51 8.09 -12.66 20.71
N GLN A 52 7.94 -13.86 20.15
CA GLN A 52 7.58 -14.05 18.74
C GLN A 52 6.27 -13.32 18.38
N ALA A 53 5.27 -13.35 19.25
CA ALA A 53 3.99 -12.67 19.04
C ALA A 53 4.16 -11.14 18.96
N VAL A 54 4.92 -10.58 19.91
CA VAL A 54 5.21 -9.15 19.95
C VAL A 54 5.98 -8.71 18.69
N GLU A 55 6.98 -9.47 18.27
CA GLU A 55 7.75 -9.18 17.06
C GLU A 55 6.89 -9.20 15.80
N GLN A 56 6.02 -10.20 15.67
CA GLN A 56 5.08 -10.30 14.54
C GLN A 56 4.12 -9.11 14.50
N GLN A 57 3.54 -8.73 15.65
CA GLN A 57 2.65 -7.56 15.72
C GLN A 57 3.37 -6.25 15.44
N ALA A 58 4.58 -6.07 15.97
CA ALA A 58 5.40 -4.89 15.70
C ALA A 58 5.69 -4.74 14.19
N LYS A 59 5.95 -5.85 13.49
CA LYS A 59 6.16 -5.86 12.03
C LYS A 59 4.90 -5.42 11.28
N VAL A 60 3.72 -5.94 11.65
CA VAL A 60 2.44 -5.56 11.04
C VAL A 60 2.13 -4.08 11.27
N ILE A 61 2.27 -3.60 12.51
CA ILE A 61 2.06 -2.18 12.86
C ILE A 61 2.98 -1.28 12.05
N LYS A 62 4.28 -1.63 11.97
CA LYS A 62 5.26 -0.87 11.18
C LYS A 62 4.86 -0.79 9.72
N GLN A 63 4.48 -1.91 9.11
CA GLN A 63 4.03 -1.95 7.72
C GLN A 63 2.79 -1.09 7.49
N TYR A 64 1.82 -1.16 8.39
CA TYR A 64 0.57 -0.42 8.26
C TYR A 64 0.75 1.08 8.48
N SER A 65 1.67 1.47 9.36
CA SER A 65 2.09 2.87 9.54
C SER A 65 2.73 3.43 8.27
N GLN A 66 3.65 2.67 7.65
CA GLN A 66 4.28 3.06 6.39
C GLN A 66 3.27 3.21 5.24
N ALA A 67 2.30 2.30 5.15
CA ALA A 67 1.20 2.42 4.20
C ALA A 67 0.31 3.63 4.49
N SER A 68 0.04 3.92 5.77
CA SER A 68 -0.74 5.10 6.17
C SER A 68 -0.06 6.40 5.75
N GLU A 69 1.25 6.53 5.95
CA GLU A 69 2.03 7.68 5.50
C GLU A 69 1.89 7.91 3.99
N LEU A 70 2.00 6.84 3.19
CA LEU A 70 1.81 6.91 1.74
C LEU A 70 0.38 7.36 1.38
N LEU A 71 -0.62 6.70 1.96
CA LEU A 71 -2.02 6.91 1.60
C LEU A 71 -2.57 8.27 2.06
N ILE A 72 -2.07 8.82 3.17
CA ILE A 72 -2.44 10.17 3.63
C ILE A 72 -1.95 11.24 2.65
N ASN A 73 -0.78 11.05 2.07
CA ASN A 73 -0.17 12.01 1.15
C ASN A 73 -0.62 11.82 -0.31
N TYR A 74 -1.16 10.65 -0.65
CA TYR A 74 -1.53 10.30 -2.01
C TYR A 74 -2.46 11.32 -2.70
N PRO A 75 -3.51 11.88 -2.08
CA PRO A 75 -4.38 12.86 -2.76
C PRO A 75 -3.64 14.09 -3.29
N ASN A 76 -2.63 14.58 -2.56
CA ASN A 76 -1.83 15.72 -3.00
C ASN A 76 -0.94 15.34 -4.19
N ILE A 77 -0.31 14.17 -4.12
CA ILE A 77 0.55 13.67 -5.19
C ILE A 77 -0.26 13.32 -6.44
N GLU A 78 -1.45 12.75 -6.27
CA GLU A 78 -2.38 12.43 -7.35
C GLU A 78 -2.74 13.67 -8.16
N TYR A 79 -3.11 14.76 -7.49
CA TYR A 79 -3.39 16.03 -8.15
C TYR A 79 -2.18 16.53 -8.96
N MET A 80 -0.97 16.47 -8.39
CA MET A 80 0.25 16.86 -9.10
C MET A 80 0.52 15.99 -10.33
N LEU A 81 0.37 14.67 -10.20
CA LEU A 81 0.55 13.72 -11.31
C LEU A 81 -0.45 14.00 -12.44
N GLN A 82 -1.70 14.31 -12.10
CA GLN A 82 -2.72 14.68 -13.07
C GLN A 82 -2.33 15.93 -13.86
N GLU A 83 -1.89 17.00 -13.18
CA GLU A 83 -1.48 18.25 -13.85
C GLU A 83 -0.22 18.08 -14.72
N TRP A 84 0.74 17.29 -14.25
CA TRP A 84 1.96 17.03 -15.01
C TRP A 84 1.71 16.13 -16.22
N LEU A 85 0.91 15.08 -16.09
CA LEU A 85 0.54 14.24 -17.23
C LEU A 85 -0.29 15.00 -18.26
N ARG A 86 -1.10 15.99 -17.83
CA ARG A 86 -1.81 16.90 -18.73
C ARG A 86 -0.86 17.75 -19.58
N THR A 87 0.31 18.11 -19.04
CA THR A 87 1.25 19.04 -19.69
C THR A 87 2.37 18.32 -20.46
N ASN A 88 2.98 17.29 -19.86
CA ASN A 88 4.23 16.68 -20.32
C ASN A 88 4.06 15.30 -20.96
N MET A 89 2.84 14.72 -20.99
CA MET A 89 2.49 13.36 -21.46
C MET A 89 3.18 12.20 -20.73
N VAL A 90 4.34 12.44 -20.12
CA VAL A 90 5.17 11.49 -19.37
C VAL A 90 5.62 12.16 -18.07
N VAL A 91 5.66 11.40 -16.98
CA VAL A 91 6.17 11.82 -15.67
C VAL A 91 7.05 10.72 -15.09
N GLY A 92 8.27 11.05 -14.72
CA GLY A 92 9.21 10.18 -14.02
C GLY A 92 9.19 10.38 -12.51
N SER A 93 9.59 9.33 -11.80
CA SER A 93 9.67 9.33 -10.33
C SER A 93 10.61 10.39 -9.75
N SER A 94 11.64 10.78 -10.50
CA SER A 94 12.60 11.83 -10.11
C SER A 94 12.02 13.24 -10.14
N GLU A 95 10.88 13.43 -10.81
CA GLU A 95 10.22 14.73 -10.91
C GLU A 95 9.34 15.01 -9.68
N LEU A 96 8.90 13.97 -8.97
CA LEU A 96 8.09 14.11 -7.76
C LEU A 96 8.90 14.72 -6.59
N PRO A 97 8.36 15.68 -5.83
CA PRO A 97 9.06 16.36 -4.73
C PRO A 97 9.07 15.51 -3.44
N VAL A 98 9.42 14.24 -3.56
CA VAL A 98 9.44 13.27 -2.45
C VAL A 98 10.66 12.37 -2.56
N LYS A 99 10.95 11.60 -1.50
CA LYS A 99 12.07 10.65 -1.56
C LYS A 99 11.81 9.60 -2.65
N PRO A 100 12.84 9.14 -3.39
CA PRO A 100 12.68 8.21 -4.51
C PRO A 100 11.88 6.95 -4.18
N LYS A 101 12.07 6.40 -2.96
CA LYS A 101 11.33 5.22 -2.48
C LYS A 101 9.81 5.42 -2.43
N TYR A 102 9.35 6.65 -2.18
CA TYR A 102 7.92 6.98 -2.14
C TYR A 102 7.41 7.38 -3.52
N ALA A 103 8.24 8.06 -4.32
CA ALA A 103 7.89 8.48 -5.67
C ALA A 103 7.44 7.30 -6.53
N LEU A 104 8.20 6.21 -6.55
CA LEU A 104 7.85 5.01 -7.32
C LEU A 104 6.51 4.42 -6.90
N GLU A 105 6.22 4.36 -5.60
CA GLU A 105 4.96 3.85 -5.09
C GLU A 105 3.77 4.75 -5.45
N TYR A 106 3.96 6.08 -5.45
CA TYR A 106 2.92 7.00 -5.92
C TYR A 106 2.59 6.81 -7.40
N LEU A 107 3.60 6.57 -8.25
CA LEU A 107 3.37 6.26 -9.66
C LEU A 107 2.57 4.96 -9.83
N LYS A 108 2.93 3.91 -9.07
CA LYS A 108 2.19 2.62 -9.07
C LYS A 108 0.75 2.80 -8.61
N MET A 109 0.52 3.55 -7.54
CA MET A 109 -0.82 3.85 -7.04
C MET A 109 -1.67 4.56 -8.11
N TYR A 110 -1.11 5.56 -8.77
CA TYR A 110 -1.80 6.30 -9.82
C TYR A 110 -2.12 5.43 -11.03
N ALA A 111 -1.19 4.57 -11.47
CA ALA A 111 -1.45 3.63 -12.55
C ALA A 111 -2.50 2.58 -12.21
N ALA A 112 -2.51 2.07 -10.97
CA ALA A 112 -3.52 1.10 -10.54
C ALA A 112 -4.93 1.70 -10.61
N LYS A 113 -5.10 2.96 -10.17
CA LYS A 113 -6.37 3.68 -10.23
C LYS A 113 -6.79 4.02 -11.67
N ASN A 114 -5.85 4.49 -12.50
CA ASN A 114 -6.11 5.03 -13.84
C ASN A 114 -5.61 4.12 -14.96
N TYR A 115 -5.68 2.79 -14.77
CA TYR A 115 -5.07 1.78 -15.64
C TYR A 115 -5.51 1.84 -17.11
N ASP A 116 -6.69 2.38 -17.40
CA ASP A 116 -7.19 2.59 -18.77
C ASP A 116 -6.53 3.81 -19.46
N GLU A 117 -6.07 4.79 -18.68
CA GLU A 117 -5.61 6.10 -19.16
C GLU A 117 -4.10 6.24 -19.15
N VAL A 118 -3.38 5.43 -18.36
CA VAL A 118 -1.93 5.52 -18.22
C VAL A 118 -1.25 4.16 -18.24
N THR A 119 -0.01 4.15 -18.72
CA THR A 119 0.89 3.00 -18.63
C THR A 119 2.04 3.34 -17.68
N PHE A 120 2.37 2.42 -16.78
CA PHE A 120 3.52 2.54 -15.89
C PHE A 120 4.65 1.63 -16.34
N ASP A 121 5.85 2.19 -16.53
CA ASP A 121 7.06 1.41 -16.76
C ASP A 121 7.90 1.36 -15.47
N PRO A 122 8.02 0.18 -14.82
CA PRO A 122 8.73 0.03 -13.56
C PRO A 122 10.26 0.16 -13.69
N LYS A 123 10.84 0.00 -14.88
CA LYS A 123 12.29 0.07 -15.08
C LYS A 123 12.83 1.51 -15.00
N PRO A 124 12.35 2.46 -15.82
CA PRO A 124 12.69 3.87 -15.69
C PRO A 124 11.87 4.55 -14.57
N GLY A 125 10.81 3.90 -14.06
CA GLY A 125 9.93 4.50 -13.06
C GLY A 125 9.16 5.68 -13.63
N THR A 126 8.44 5.47 -14.73
CA THR A 126 7.72 6.52 -15.46
C THR A 126 6.25 6.15 -15.66
N LEU A 127 5.39 7.17 -15.61
CA LEU A 127 4.00 7.13 -16.07
C LEU A 127 3.92 7.80 -17.43
N LYS A 128 3.16 7.20 -18.34
CA LYS A 128 2.86 7.78 -19.65
C LYS A 128 1.35 7.74 -19.89
N ARG A 129 0.79 8.83 -20.40
CA ARG A 129 -0.61 8.87 -20.83
C ARG A 129 -0.82 8.01 -22.06
N SER A 130 -1.81 7.12 -22.01
CA SER A 130 -2.27 6.35 -23.15
C SER A 130 -2.95 7.28 -24.14
N SER A 131 -2.55 7.25 -25.41
CA SER A 131 -3.12 8.09 -26.48
C SER A 131 -4.52 7.66 -26.92
N ALA A 132 -5.22 6.85 -26.14
CA ALA A 132 -6.46 6.20 -26.52
C ALA A 132 -7.62 6.58 -25.59
N GLN A 133 -8.17 7.80 -25.75
CA GLN A 133 -9.63 8.01 -25.92
C GLN A 133 -9.99 9.46 -26.31
N LYS A 134 -10.44 9.56 -27.57
CA LYS A 134 -11.56 10.33 -28.13
C LYS A 134 -11.75 11.81 -27.74
N THR A 135 -11.44 12.65 -28.73
CA THR A 135 -12.38 13.65 -29.27
C THR A 135 -13.84 13.23 -29.08
N SER A 136 -14.52 13.86 -28.14
CA SER A 136 -15.93 14.22 -28.27
C SER A 136 -15.96 15.73 -28.44
N GLN A 137 -15.63 16.18 -29.66
CA GLN A 137 -16.01 17.50 -30.14
C GLN A 137 -17.51 17.48 -30.44
N ASP A 138 -18.16 18.58 -30.08
CA ASP A 138 -19.30 19.21 -30.75
C ASP A 138 -20.23 18.31 -31.56
N GLU A 139 -21.47 18.15 -31.08
CA GLU A 139 -22.67 18.28 -31.91
C GLU A 139 -23.91 18.24 -31.00
N THR A 140 -24.41 19.42 -30.60
CA THR A 140 -25.84 19.82 -30.69
C THR A 140 -26.03 21.19 -30.03
N SER A 141 -25.66 22.24 -30.77
CA SER A 141 -26.47 23.46 -30.79
C SER A 141 -27.20 23.47 -32.11
N GLN A 142 -28.50 23.18 -32.09
CA GLN A 142 -29.53 23.69 -32.99
C GLN A 142 -30.88 23.53 -32.32
#